data_AF-A0A1G2PNA1-F1
#
_entry.id   AF-A0A1G2PNA1-F1
#
_cell.length_a   1.000
_cell.length_b   1.000
_cell.length_c   1.000
_cell.angle_alpha   90.00
_cell.angle_beta   90.00
_cell.angle_gamma   90.00
#
_symmetry.space_group_name_H-M   'P 1'
#
loop_
_entity.id
_entity.type
_entity.pdbx_description
1 polymer ?
#
loop_
_entity_poly.entity_id
_entity_poly.type
_entity_poly.pdbx_seq_one_letter_code
_entity_poly.pdbx_strand_id
1 'polypeptide(L)'
;MKLFTNRYSLRIFAVLGMLLAMGVLTYLVFLPNQKVTIVYNESTFIGDEIVVQFPRWATEKAAVSAFHIAPTTRGQMVWLDDTKELHFVPEAGFDPTISYRITVTLKHPLVAAATLAQKTYTVTAPAAKNETYYPPAITEGKYIDVNLETMKLTLVENGKTHKAFPMAGKGNPWRTPTRQGTFTIRSKENLHWSTIYKLWMPYAMNYSGDYFLHGMPYWPNGARLTSIYSGGCVRLFDDVAKAVFEWSEIGTKVVVHSTPQASLVAPTHLEDGDLVRELGDPRVYLVKQVDAKRFKRHILTDKMQEWYPHLKPFFPKVKIVPQGMLADYIESRWVRTDQTDAAIYEIIADGTKHPMTCGNTTNCNGAWTAYGWDAEEIYTVNERELNFYKTGHVVELERASLAP
;
A
#
# COMPACT_ATOMS: atom_id res chain seq x y z
N MET A 1 -1.54 64.30 50.31
CA MET A 1 -1.44 63.38 49.16
C MET A 1 -2.43 62.22 49.39
N LYS A 2 -3.67 62.34 48.91
CA LYS A 2 -4.73 61.35 49.13
C LYS A 2 -4.60 60.23 48.10
N LEU A 3 -4.24 59.03 48.55
CA LEU A 3 -4.24 57.80 47.76
C LEU A 3 -5.68 57.37 47.48
N PHE A 4 -6.16 57.60 46.27
CA PHE A 4 -7.36 56.94 45.75
C PHE A 4 -7.02 55.48 45.46
N THR A 5 -7.43 54.57 46.35
CA THR A 5 -7.40 53.12 46.10
C THR A 5 -8.42 52.79 45.02
N ASN A 6 -7.93 52.48 43.82
CA ASN A 6 -8.72 52.09 42.67
C ASN A 6 -9.27 50.66 42.83
N ARG A 7 -10.41 50.53 43.55
CA ARG A 7 -11.16 49.26 43.72
C ARG A 7 -11.86 48.77 42.45
N TYR A 8 -11.76 49.49 41.33
CA TYR A 8 -12.40 49.10 40.06
C TYR A 8 -11.55 48.16 39.20
N SER A 9 -10.22 48.11 39.39
CA SER A 9 -9.33 47.27 38.58
C SER A 9 -9.43 45.77 38.92
N LEU A 10 -9.51 45.41 40.21
CA LEU A 10 -9.56 43.99 40.63
C LEU A 10 -10.85 43.28 40.20
N ARG A 11 -11.98 43.98 40.14
CA ARG A 11 -13.26 43.39 39.72
C ARG A 11 -13.34 43.16 38.21
N ILE A 12 -12.69 43.99 37.41
CA ILE A 12 -12.64 43.82 35.94
C ILE A 12 -11.75 42.61 35.57
N PHE A 13 -10.61 42.43 36.23
CA PHE A 13 -9.76 41.24 36.02
C PHE A 13 -10.42 39.95 36.50
N ALA A 14 -11.16 39.98 37.62
CA ALA A 14 -11.89 38.80 38.08
C ALA A 14 -13.07 38.43 37.16
N VAL A 15 -13.79 39.42 36.61
CA VAL A 15 -14.90 39.19 35.66
C VAL A 15 -14.40 38.76 34.28
N LEU A 16 -13.29 39.31 33.78
CA LEU A 16 -12.65 38.82 32.54
C LEU A 16 -12.08 37.41 32.71
N GLY A 17 -11.47 37.09 33.86
CA GLY A 17 -10.99 35.75 34.18
C GLY A 17 -12.12 34.72 34.26
N MET A 18 -13.27 35.09 34.84
CA MET A 18 -14.47 34.24 34.88
C MET A 18 -15.14 34.09 33.51
N LEU A 19 -15.16 35.12 32.65
CA LEU A 19 -15.71 35.04 31.30
C LEU A 19 -14.82 34.22 30.35
N LEU A 20 -13.49 34.29 30.50
CA LEU A 20 -12.55 33.40 29.80
C LEU A 20 -12.67 31.95 30.31
N ALA A 21 -12.78 31.75 31.63
CA ALA A 21 -12.95 30.41 32.21
C ALA A 21 -14.31 29.79 31.84
N MET A 22 -15.42 30.55 31.92
CA MET A 22 -16.74 30.09 31.47
C MET A 22 -16.82 29.96 29.95
N GLY A 23 -16.15 30.80 29.18
CA GLY A 23 -16.02 30.68 27.72
C GLY A 23 -15.27 29.42 27.29
N VAL A 24 -14.15 29.09 27.94
CA VAL A 24 -13.41 27.85 27.73
C VAL A 24 -14.21 26.63 28.20
N LEU A 25 -14.91 26.73 29.33
CA LEU A 25 -15.73 25.65 29.88
C LEU A 25 -17.00 25.40 29.04
N THR A 26 -17.63 26.44 28.50
CA THR A 26 -18.78 26.30 27.58
C THR A 26 -18.35 25.86 26.19
N TYR A 27 -17.16 26.24 25.72
CA TYR A 27 -16.60 25.73 24.47
C TYR A 27 -16.28 24.22 24.57
N LEU A 28 -15.83 23.75 25.74
CA LEU A 28 -15.61 22.31 26.00
C LEU A 28 -16.92 21.50 25.98
N VAL A 29 -18.05 22.08 26.37
CA VAL A 29 -19.36 21.41 26.43
C VAL A 29 -20.03 21.28 25.04
N PHE A 30 -19.60 22.08 24.05
CA PHE A 30 -20.16 22.10 22.69
C PHE A 30 -19.21 21.55 21.61
N LEU A 31 -18.30 20.62 21.94
CA LEU A 31 -17.48 19.95 20.93
C LEU A 31 -18.23 18.76 20.32
N PRO A 32 -18.73 18.83 19.07
CA PRO A 32 -19.34 17.70 18.41
C PRO A 32 -18.29 16.59 18.23
N ASN A 33 -18.59 15.43 18.81
CA ASN A 33 -17.90 14.14 18.69
C ASN A 33 -16.37 14.16 18.90
N GLN A 34 -15.96 14.20 20.17
CA GLN A 34 -14.56 14.06 20.62
C GLN A 34 -14.00 12.63 20.55
N LYS A 35 -14.75 11.65 20.05
CA LYS A 35 -14.42 10.24 20.23
C LYS A 35 -13.53 9.74 19.09
N VAL A 36 -12.39 9.17 19.46
CA VAL A 36 -11.62 8.30 18.57
C VAL A 36 -12.33 6.95 18.49
N THR A 37 -12.61 6.46 17.29
CA THR A 37 -13.04 5.07 17.08
C THR A 37 -12.04 4.34 16.21
N ILE A 38 -11.86 3.06 16.50
CA ILE A 38 -11.01 2.15 15.73
C ILE A 38 -11.94 1.04 15.30
N VAL A 39 -11.99 0.78 14.00
CA VAL A 39 -12.79 -0.27 13.40
C VAL A 39 -11.90 -1.08 12.49
N TYR A 40 -12.02 -2.39 12.58
CA TYR A 40 -11.43 -3.30 11.63
C TYR A 40 -12.46 -3.65 10.56
N ASN A 41 -12.05 -3.52 9.30
CA ASN A 41 -12.86 -3.85 8.14
C ASN A 41 -12.18 -4.96 7.31
N GLU A 42 -13.02 -5.84 6.78
CA GLU A 42 -12.69 -6.79 5.72
C GLU A 42 -13.47 -6.40 4.49
N SER A 43 -12.78 -6.16 3.38
CA SER A 43 -13.44 -5.67 2.17
C SER A 43 -13.02 -6.44 0.95
N THR A 44 -13.96 -6.69 0.03
CA THR A 44 -13.65 -7.37 -1.22
C THR A 44 -12.73 -6.58 -2.14
N PHE A 45 -12.58 -5.28 -1.90
CA PHE A 45 -11.84 -4.36 -2.75
C PHE A 45 -10.47 -3.98 -2.18
N ILE A 46 -10.35 -3.69 -0.89
CA ILE A 46 -9.07 -3.31 -0.23
C ILE A 46 -8.35 -4.52 0.36
N GLY A 47 -9.10 -5.48 0.93
CA GLY A 47 -8.58 -6.53 1.80
C GLY A 47 -8.80 -6.17 3.28
N ASP A 48 -7.76 -6.38 4.10
CA ASP A 48 -7.72 -5.97 5.50
C ASP A 48 -7.54 -4.46 5.64
N GLU A 49 -8.27 -3.83 6.57
CA GLU A 49 -8.12 -2.41 6.84
C GLU A 49 -8.45 -2.07 8.30
N ILE A 50 -7.70 -1.14 8.87
CA ILE A 50 -8.07 -0.44 10.11
C ILE A 50 -8.46 0.98 9.76
N VAL A 51 -9.68 1.36 10.12
CA VAL A 51 -10.17 2.73 10.00
C VAL A 51 -10.20 3.35 11.39
N VAL A 52 -9.49 4.45 11.56
CA VAL A 52 -9.52 5.25 12.77
C VAL A 52 -10.23 6.56 12.48
N GLN A 53 -11.43 6.74 13.06
CA GLN A 53 -12.14 8.02 13.02
C GLN A 53 -11.55 8.94 14.08
N PHE A 54 -11.12 10.12 13.67
CA PHE A 54 -10.63 11.16 14.56
C PHE A 54 -11.67 12.30 14.73
N PRO A 55 -11.55 13.10 15.81
CA PRO A 55 -12.33 14.32 15.98
C PRO A 55 -12.09 15.32 14.85
N ARG A 56 -13.06 16.21 14.61
CA ARG A 56 -13.01 17.20 13.50
C ARG A 56 -11.80 18.12 13.49
N TRP A 57 -11.20 18.36 14.65
CA TRP A 57 -10.03 19.23 14.81
C TRP A 57 -8.69 18.51 14.56
N ALA A 58 -8.68 17.18 14.45
CA ALA A 58 -7.45 16.43 14.26
C ALA A 58 -6.85 16.73 12.88
N THR A 59 -5.52 16.84 12.85
CA THR A 59 -4.74 16.98 11.62
C THR A 59 -4.11 15.64 11.24
N GLU A 60 -3.75 15.49 9.97
CA GLU A 60 -3.01 14.31 9.48
C GLU A 60 -1.79 13.99 10.35
N LYS A 61 -0.93 14.99 10.60
CA LYS A 61 0.28 14.83 11.41
C LYS A 61 -0.03 14.28 12.81
N ALA A 62 -1.07 14.82 13.45
CA ALA A 62 -1.49 14.37 14.77
C ALA A 62 -2.03 12.93 14.72
N ALA A 63 -2.87 12.62 13.72
CA ALA A 63 -3.46 11.30 13.54
C ALA A 63 -2.41 10.21 13.28
N VAL A 64 -1.49 10.45 12.35
CA VAL A 64 -0.39 9.52 12.01
C VAL A 64 0.52 9.30 13.22
N SER A 65 0.91 10.37 13.94
CA SER A 65 1.75 10.23 15.13
C SER A 65 1.06 9.55 16.31
N ALA A 66 -0.27 9.54 16.34
CA ALA A 66 -1.05 8.94 17.42
C ALA A 66 -1.23 7.43 17.22
N PHE A 67 -1.14 6.93 15.99
CA PHE A 67 -1.41 5.53 15.64
C PHE A 67 -0.20 4.63 15.86
N HIS A 68 -0.39 3.55 16.62
CA HIS A 68 0.62 2.54 16.89
C HIS A 68 0.03 1.14 16.73
N ILE A 69 0.78 0.21 16.17
CA ILE A 69 0.41 -1.20 16.02
C ILE A 69 1.53 -2.11 16.52
N ALA A 70 1.19 -3.14 17.29
CA ALA A 70 2.11 -4.13 17.82
C ALA A 70 1.55 -5.57 17.65
N PRO A 71 2.31 -6.54 17.11
CA PRO A 71 3.66 -6.37 16.54
C PRO A 71 3.65 -5.46 15.31
N THR A 72 4.81 -4.90 14.98
CA THR A 72 4.93 -3.96 13.85
C THR A 72 4.67 -4.67 12.53
N THR A 73 3.77 -4.12 11.74
CA THR A 73 3.39 -4.62 10.41
C THR A 73 3.52 -3.52 9.39
N ARG A 74 4.12 -3.82 8.23
CA ARG A 74 4.18 -2.87 7.11
C ARG A 74 2.77 -2.63 6.55
N GLY A 75 2.45 -1.39 6.23
CA GLY A 75 1.17 -1.05 5.65
C GLY A 75 1.13 0.40 5.18
N GLN A 76 0.16 0.67 4.31
CA GLN A 76 -0.14 2.00 3.83
C GLN A 76 -0.96 2.76 4.87
N MET A 77 -0.58 4.01 5.16
CA MET A 77 -1.41 4.94 5.93
C MET A 77 -1.94 6.03 5.00
N VAL A 78 -3.25 6.27 5.02
CA VAL A 78 -3.90 7.30 4.23
C VAL A 78 -4.83 8.12 5.10
N TRP A 79 -4.60 9.43 5.14
CA TRP A 79 -5.47 10.39 5.79
C TRP A 79 -6.51 10.93 4.80
N LEU A 80 -7.79 10.82 5.17
CA LEU A 80 -8.90 11.44 4.47
C LEU A 80 -9.38 12.65 5.26
N ASP A 81 -9.02 13.84 4.81
CA ASP A 81 -9.27 15.07 5.57
C ASP A 81 -10.75 15.41 5.69
N ASP A 82 -11.54 15.17 4.63
CA ASP A 82 -12.98 15.46 4.61
C ASP A 82 -13.76 14.66 5.65
N THR A 83 -13.38 13.40 5.85
CA THR A 83 -14.03 12.48 6.80
C THR A 83 -13.30 12.40 8.13
N LYS A 84 -12.08 12.94 8.23
CA LYS A 84 -11.19 12.86 9.40
C LYS A 84 -10.91 11.41 9.81
N GLU A 85 -10.68 10.57 8.81
CA GLU A 85 -10.38 9.15 8.96
C GLU A 85 -8.92 8.89 8.60
N LEU A 86 -8.23 8.12 9.43
CA LEU A 86 -6.94 7.50 9.08
C LEU A 86 -7.20 6.04 8.72
N HIS A 87 -6.83 5.68 7.51
CA HIS A 87 -6.91 4.32 6.99
C HIS A 87 -5.54 3.68 7.05
N PHE A 88 -5.43 2.54 7.72
CA PHE A 88 -4.23 1.70 7.72
C PHE A 88 -4.53 0.38 7.01
N VAL A 89 -3.83 0.12 5.91
CA VAL A 89 -3.99 -1.09 5.11
C VAL A 89 -2.68 -1.88 5.16
N PRO A 90 -2.62 -3.03 5.87
CA PRO A 90 -1.43 -3.86 5.90
C PRO A 90 -1.07 -4.35 4.48
N GLU A 91 0.21 -4.28 4.13
CA GLU A 91 0.68 -4.56 2.76
C GLU A 91 0.30 -5.97 2.31
N ALA A 92 0.48 -6.95 3.20
CA ALA A 92 0.23 -8.38 2.97
C ALA A 92 -1.08 -8.90 3.60
N GLY A 93 -1.91 -8.03 4.20
CA GLY A 93 -2.98 -8.45 5.10
C GLY A 93 -2.50 -8.75 6.52
N PHE A 94 -3.43 -9.02 7.43
CA PHE A 94 -3.12 -9.46 8.78
C PHE A 94 -2.99 -10.98 8.85
N ASP A 95 -1.93 -11.47 9.50
CA ASP A 95 -1.76 -12.88 9.81
C ASP A 95 -2.83 -13.35 10.82
N PRO A 96 -3.66 -14.36 10.50
CA PRO A 96 -4.71 -14.86 11.40
C PRO A 96 -4.20 -15.53 12.67
N THR A 97 -2.92 -15.90 12.73
CA THR A 97 -2.28 -16.51 13.90
C THR A 97 -1.72 -15.47 14.88
N ILE A 98 -1.67 -14.19 14.48
CA ILE A 98 -1.10 -13.10 15.27
C ILE A 98 -2.21 -12.19 15.76
N SER A 99 -2.18 -11.86 17.05
CA SER A 99 -3.04 -10.80 17.61
C SER A 99 -2.35 -9.45 17.51
N TYR A 100 -2.93 -8.52 16.75
CA TYR A 100 -2.41 -7.17 16.60
C TYR A 100 -3.11 -6.21 17.55
N ARG A 101 -2.33 -5.49 18.35
CA ARG A 101 -2.80 -4.45 19.25
C ARG A 101 -2.60 -3.09 18.61
N ILE A 102 -3.70 -2.43 18.27
CA ILE A 102 -3.72 -1.04 17.80
C ILE A 102 -3.93 -0.15 19.01
N THR A 103 -3.09 0.87 19.15
CA THR A 103 -3.23 1.91 20.18
C THR A 103 -3.22 3.26 19.50
N VAL A 104 -4.25 4.07 19.76
CA VAL A 104 -4.31 5.45 19.31
C VAL A 104 -4.22 6.35 20.53
N THR A 105 -3.20 7.20 20.57
CA THR A 105 -2.95 8.13 21.67
C THR A 105 -2.93 9.56 21.13
N LEU A 106 -4.07 10.25 21.22
CA LEU A 106 -4.22 11.61 20.70
C LEU A 106 -4.13 12.65 21.82
N LYS A 107 -3.28 13.66 21.64
CA LYS A 107 -3.13 14.81 22.54
C LYS A 107 -3.97 15.98 22.03
N HIS A 108 -4.72 16.65 22.92
CA HIS A 108 -5.50 17.83 22.56
C HIS A 108 -4.58 19.06 22.36
N PRO A 109 -4.76 19.85 21.29
CA PRO A 109 -3.82 20.93 20.93
C PRO A 109 -3.80 22.11 21.92
N LEU A 110 -4.89 22.36 22.65
CA LEU A 110 -5.04 23.53 23.53
C LEU A 110 -4.92 23.23 25.03
N VAL A 111 -4.75 21.97 25.42
CA VAL A 111 -4.69 21.60 26.84
C VAL A 111 -3.69 20.47 27.01
N ALA A 112 -2.44 20.81 27.36
CA ALA A 112 -1.40 19.83 27.66
C ALA A 112 -1.76 18.90 28.84
N ALA A 113 -2.72 19.33 29.69
CA ALA A 113 -3.27 18.59 30.82
C ALA A 113 -4.64 17.94 30.56
N ALA A 114 -5.22 18.06 29.35
CA ALA A 114 -6.49 17.39 29.06
C ALA A 114 -6.26 15.90 28.80
N THR A 115 -7.25 15.12 29.20
CA THR A 115 -7.34 13.67 29.05
C THR A 115 -6.85 13.20 27.69
N LEU A 116 -5.81 12.35 27.70
CA LEU A 116 -5.40 11.57 26.55
C LEU A 116 -6.59 10.75 26.08
N ALA A 117 -7.03 10.94 24.85
CA ALA A 117 -7.90 9.95 24.22
C ALA A 117 -7.01 8.76 23.86
N GLN A 118 -6.97 7.76 24.74
CA GLN A 118 -6.31 6.48 24.49
C GLN A 118 -7.37 5.43 24.17
N LYS A 119 -7.26 4.82 23.00
CA LYS A 119 -8.11 3.69 22.63
C LYS A 119 -7.24 2.53 22.16
N THR A 120 -7.57 1.35 22.65
CA THR A 120 -6.91 0.10 22.25
C THR A 120 -7.93 -0.78 21.56
N TYR A 121 -7.52 -1.41 20.46
CA TYR A 121 -8.31 -2.41 19.75
C TYR A 121 -7.41 -3.60 19.42
N THR A 122 -7.90 -4.81 19.64
CA THR A 122 -7.19 -6.03 19.28
C THR A 122 -7.85 -6.60 18.03
N VAL A 123 -7.07 -6.77 16.97
CA VAL A 123 -7.49 -7.46 15.75
C VAL A 123 -7.09 -8.92 15.89
N THR A 124 -8.07 -9.80 15.75
CA THR A 124 -7.86 -11.22 15.49
C THR A 124 -8.50 -11.52 14.14
N ALA A 125 -7.68 -11.78 13.11
CA ALA A 125 -8.22 -12.07 11.80
C ALA A 125 -8.94 -13.44 11.80
N PRO A 126 -10.11 -13.55 11.15
CA PRO A 126 -10.87 -14.80 11.05
C PRO A 126 -10.10 -15.91 10.32
N ALA A 127 -10.45 -17.16 10.61
CA ALA A 127 -9.80 -18.35 10.07
C ALA A 127 -9.97 -18.49 8.54
N ALA A 128 -9.01 -19.18 7.92
CA ALA A 128 -8.88 -19.23 6.47
C ALA A 128 -10.01 -20.01 5.76
N LYS A 129 -10.39 -19.59 4.54
CA LYS A 129 -11.35 -20.28 3.67
C LYS A 129 -10.63 -20.88 2.45
N ASN A 130 -10.74 -22.20 2.25
CA ASN A 130 -10.16 -22.89 1.10
C ASN A 130 -11.24 -23.27 0.07
N GLU A 131 -11.08 -22.84 -1.19
CA GLU A 131 -11.84 -23.36 -2.33
C GLU A 131 -10.88 -23.78 -3.45
N THR A 132 -11.01 -25.02 -3.93
CA THR A 132 -10.31 -25.52 -5.13
C THR A 132 -11.32 -25.75 -6.24
N TYR A 133 -11.07 -25.17 -7.41
CA TYR A 133 -11.89 -25.29 -8.61
C TYR A 133 -11.01 -25.48 -9.86
N TYR A 134 -11.44 -26.37 -10.75
CA TYR A 134 -10.80 -26.62 -12.04
C TYR A 134 -11.73 -26.13 -13.16
N PRO A 135 -11.24 -25.28 -14.08
CA PRO A 135 -12.09 -24.69 -15.09
C PRO A 135 -12.35 -25.65 -16.26
N PRO A 136 -13.54 -25.58 -16.89
CA PRO A 136 -13.78 -26.21 -18.17
C PRO A 136 -13.06 -25.46 -19.31
N ALA A 137 -12.52 -26.19 -20.29
CA ALA A 137 -11.95 -25.59 -21.50
C ALA A 137 -13.08 -25.06 -22.41
N ILE A 138 -13.18 -23.75 -22.55
CA ILE A 138 -14.14 -23.11 -23.47
C ILE A 138 -13.48 -23.02 -24.85
N THR A 139 -14.01 -23.74 -25.85
CA THR A 139 -13.42 -23.84 -27.19
C THR A 139 -14.02 -22.87 -28.21
N GLU A 140 -15.14 -22.22 -27.90
CA GLU A 140 -15.88 -21.34 -28.80
C GLU A 140 -16.21 -20.00 -28.13
N GLY A 141 -16.18 -18.92 -28.92
CA GLY A 141 -16.49 -17.57 -28.46
C GLY A 141 -15.35 -16.91 -27.66
N LYS A 142 -15.66 -15.76 -27.05
CA LYS A 142 -14.74 -14.98 -26.22
C LYS A 142 -14.87 -15.34 -24.75
N TYR A 143 -13.74 -15.51 -24.06
CA TYR A 143 -13.71 -15.54 -22.60
C TYR A 143 -12.41 -14.96 -22.04
N ILE A 144 -12.47 -14.59 -20.77
CA ILE A 144 -11.35 -14.10 -19.98
C ILE A 144 -10.93 -15.24 -19.06
N ASP A 145 -9.73 -15.78 -19.25
CA ASP A 145 -9.09 -16.73 -18.34
C ASP A 145 -8.32 -15.97 -17.26
N VAL A 146 -8.55 -16.28 -16.00
CA VAL A 146 -7.89 -15.67 -14.84
C VAL A 146 -7.25 -16.78 -14.03
N ASN A 147 -5.93 -16.86 -14.10
CA ASN A 147 -5.15 -17.81 -13.34
C ASN A 147 -4.54 -17.12 -12.11
N LEU A 148 -5.08 -17.43 -10.93
CA LEU A 148 -4.72 -16.86 -9.64
C LEU A 148 -3.37 -17.36 -9.12
N GLU A 149 -2.90 -18.49 -9.61
CA GLU A 149 -1.62 -19.08 -9.23
C GLU A 149 -0.47 -18.38 -9.97
N THR A 150 -0.58 -18.34 -11.30
CA THR A 150 0.39 -17.66 -12.16
C THR A 150 0.16 -16.14 -12.23
N MET A 151 -0.87 -15.62 -11.56
CA MET A 151 -1.23 -14.20 -11.56
C MET A 151 -1.27 -13.62 -12.98
N LYS A 152 -1.98 -14.32 -13.88
CA LYS A 152 -2.06 -14.02 -15.31
C LYS A 152 -3.50 -14.04 -15.78
N LEU A 153 -3.87 -13.01 -16.54
CA LEU A 153 -5.14 -12.90 -17.24
C LEU A 153 -4.92 -13.13 -18.74
N THR A 154 -5.65 -14.04 -19.35
CA THR A 154 -5.57 -14.34 -20.79
C THR A 154 -6.91 -14.08 -21.46
N LEU A 155 -6.91 -13.24 -22.48
CA LEU A 155 -8.03 -13.06 -23.39
C LEU A 155 -7.99 -14.18 -24.42
N VAL A 156 -9.07 -14.94 -24.53
CA VAL A 156 -9.16 -16.10 -25.43
C VAL A 156 -10.36 -15.92 -26.34
N GLU A 157 -10.17 -16.21 -27.62
CA GLU A 157 -11.21 -16.15 -28.64
C GLU A 157 -11.13 -17.41 -29.52
N ASN A 158 -12.24 -18.15 -29.59
CA ASN A 158 -12.36 -19.40 -30.38
C ASN A 158 -11.22 -20.40 -30.09
N GLY A 159 -10.94 -20.62 -28.81
CA GLY A 159 -9.90 -21.53 -28.34
C GLY A 159 -8.46 -21.06 -28.57
N LYS A 160 -8.24 -19.85 -29.09
CA LYS A 160 -6.90 -19.27 -29.33
C LYS A 160 -6.64 -18.11 -28.38
N THR A 161 -5.42 -18.05 -27.84
CA THR A 161 -4.97 -16.89 -27.07
C THR A 161 -4.95 -15.65 -27.96
N HIS A 162 -5.76 -14.66 -27.60
CA HIS A 162 -5.75 -13.34 -28.21
C HIS A 162 -4.62 -12.48 -27.60
N LYS A 163 -4.63 -12.31 -26.27
CA LYS A 163 -3.60 -11.60 -25.50
C LYS A 163 -3.46 -12.17 -24.09
N ALA A 164 -2.29 -12.00 -23.48
CA ALA A 164 -2.02 -12.39 -22.11
C ALA A 164 -1.39 -11.21 -21.36
N PHE A 165 -1.82 -11.00 -20.12
CA PHE A 165 -1.40 -9.89 -19.28
C PHE A 165 -1.10 -10.38 -17.86
N PRO A 166 -0.15 -9.74 -17.14
CA PRO A 166 0.01 -9.96 -15.72
C PRO A 166 -1.13 -9.28 -14.94
N MET A 167 -1.50 -9.91 -13.84
CA MET A 167 -2.40 -9.35 -12.84
C MET A 167 -1.62 -8.52 -11.82
N ALA A 168 -2.22 -7.42 -11.36
CA ALA A 168 -1.66 -6.57 -10.32
C ALA A 168 -2.06 -6.99 -8.90
N GLY A 169 -3.05 -7.87 -8.76
CA GLY A 169 -3.48 -8.35 -7.45
C GLY A 169 -4.66 -9.31 -7.52
N LYS A 170 -4.79 -10.12 -6.47
CA LYS A 170 -5.92 -11.03 -6.24
C LYS A 170 -6.40 -10.91 -4.80
N GLY A 171 -7.50 -11.58 -4.48
CA GLY A 171 -7.96 -11.72 -3.10
C GLY A 171 -6.93 -12.43 -2.23
N ASN A 172 -6.88 -12.07 -0.95
CA ASN A 172 -6.04 -12.76 0.01
C ASN A 172 -6.46 -14.25 0.06
N PRO A 173 -5.57 -15.21 -0.27
CA PRO A 173 -5.95 -16.61 -0.46
C PRO A 173 -6.44 -17.27 0.83
N TRP A 174 -6.02 -16.76 1.98
CA TRP A 174 -6.45 -17.28 3.27
C TRP A 174 -7.75 -16.61 3.71
N ARG A 175 -7.86 -15.29 3.53
CA ARG A 175 -8.91 -14.51 4.18
C ARG A 175 -10.13 -14.25 3.29
N THR A 176 -9.84 -13.70 2.13
CA THR A 176 -10.79 -13.11 1.20
C THR A 176 -10.46 -13.58 -0.22
N PRO A 177 -10.48 -14.90 -0.46
CA PRO A 177 -9.97 -15.46 -1.70
C PRO A 177 -10.79 -14.94 -2.88
N THR A 178 -10.12 -14.70 -4.00
CA THR A 178 -10.83 -14.48 -5.25
C THR A 178 -11.66 -15.71 -5.56
N ARG A 179 -12.97 -15.51 -5.76
CA ARG A 179 -13.91 -16.57 -6.05
C ARG A 179 -13.54 -17.26 -7.36
N GLN A 180 -13.27 -18.57 -7.29
CA GLN A 180 -13.01 -19.38 -8.47
C GLN A 180 -14.32 -19.91 -9.06
N GLY A 181 -14.35 -20.15 -10.37
CA GLY A 181 -15.57 -20.54 -11.08
C GLY A 181 -15.62 -20.04 -12.52
N THR A 182 -16.73 -20.36 -13.20
CA THR A 182 -17.09 -19.75 -14.48
C THR A 182 -18.21 -18.74 -14.24
N PHE A 183 -18.00 -17.52 -14.68
CA PHE A 183 -18.88 -16.37 -14.51
C PHE A 183 -19.06 -15.62 -15.82
N THR A 184 -19.77 -14.50 -15.76
CA THR A 184 -20.07 -13.65 -16.92
C THR A 184 -20.01 -12.19 -16.50
N ILE A 185 -19.45 -11.32 -17.33
CA ILE A 185 -19.50 -9.87 -17.11
C ILE A 185 -20.97 -9.41 -17.10
N ARG A 186 -21.38 -8.79 -16.00
CA ARG A 186 -22.76 -8.33 -15.73
C ARG A 186 -22.94 -6.83 -15.96
N SER A 187 -21.92 -6.05 -15.61
CA SER A 187 -21.92 -4.60 -15.79
C SER A 187 -20.49 -4.09 -16.00
N LYS A 188 -20.39 -2.90 -16.56
CA LYS A 188 -19.13 -2.23 -16.89
C LYS A 188 -19.23 -0.74 -16.56
N GLU A 189 -18.27 -0.22 -15.83
CA GLU A 189 -18.19 1.19 -15.44
C GLU A 189 -16.76 1.71 -15.68
N ASN A 190 -16.63 2.82 -16.42
CA ASN A 190 -15.31 3.40 -16.69
C ASN A 190 -14.58 3.82 -15.40
N LEU A 191 -15.33 4.28 -14.40
CA LEU A 191 -14.80 4.66 -13.10
C LEU A 191 -15.86 4.40 -12.04
N HIS A 192 -15.70 3.32 -11.29
CA HIS A 192 -16.64 2.94 -10.23
C HIS A 192 -16.22 3.56 -8.89
N TRP A 193 -17.18 4.15 -8.18
CA TRP A 193 -17.00 4.61 -6.81
C TRP A 193 -17.48 3.54 -5.83
N SER A 194 -16.57 3.04 -4.99
CA SER A 194 -16.98 2.17 -3.90
C SER A 194 -17.52 3.01 -2.74
N THR A 195 -18.84 3.03 -2.55
CA THR A 195 -19.49 3.76 -1.45
C THR A 195 -19.09 3.25 -0.06
N ILE A 196 -18.74 1.97 0.05
CA ILE A 196 -18.37 1.32 1.32
C ILE A 196 -16.90 1.61 1.66
N TYR A 197 -16.02 1.58 0.66
CA TYR A 197 -14.55 1.64 0.87
C TYR A 197 -13.92 2.96 0.42
N LYS A 198 -14.74 3.89 -0.06
CA LYS A 198 -14.40 5.28 -0.39
C LYS A 198 -13.20 5.40 -1.34
N LEU A 199 -13.14 4.52 -2.32
CA LEU A 199 -12.09 4.50 -3.34
C LEU A 199 -12.68 4.44 -4.75
N TRP A 200 -11.88 4.91 -5.70
CA TRP A 200 -12.17 4.87 -7.12
C TRP A 200 -11.52 3.65 -7.76
N MET A 201 -12.26 2.96 -8.64
CA MET A 201 -11.80 1.81 -9.41
C MET A 201 -11.96 2.06 -10.91
N PRO A 202 -10.86 2.30 -11.64
CA PRO A 202 -10.91 2.44 -13.09
C PRO A 202 -11.33 1.14 -13.78
N TYR A 203 -12.06 1.25 -14.89
CA TYR A 203 -12.41 0.14 -15.79
C TYR A 203 -13.02 -1.08 -15.09
N ALA A 204 -13.97 -0.83 -14.18
CA ALA A 204 -14.58 -1.86 -13.36
C ALA A 204 -15.56 -2.72 -14.17
N MET A 205 -15.38 -4.03 -14.12
CA MET A 205 -16.24 -5.04 -14.76
C MET A 205 -16.73 -6.02 -13.70
N ASN A 206 -18.01 -5.94 -13.36
CA ASN A 206 -18.62 -6.85 -12.39
C ASN A 206 -18.80 -8.22 -13.04
N TYR A 207 -18.33 -9.30 -12.40
CA TYR A 207 -18.54 -10.66 -12.91
C TYR A 207 -19.32 -11.56 -11.93
N SER A 208 -19.35 -11.25 -10.63
CA SER A 208 -20.04 -12.07 -9.63
C SER A 208 -20.24 -11.32 -8.32
N GLY A 209 -21.47 -10.98 -7.91
CA GLY A 209 -21.73 -10.32 -6.62
C GLY A 209 -20.84 -9.07 -6.43
N ASP A 210 -20.03 -9.04 -5.37
CA ASP A 210 -19.06 -7.96 -5.08
C ASP A 210 -17.66 -8.17 -5.69
N TYR A 211 -17.52 -9.05 -6.69
CA TYR A 211 -16.26 -9.40 -7.35
C TYR A 211 -16.17 -8.77 -8.73
N PHE A 212 -15.09 -8.02 -8.94
CA PHE A 212 -14.82 -7.24 -10.15
C PHE A 212 -13.44 -7.56 -10.74
N LEU A 213 -13.32 -7.39 -12.05
CA LEU A 213 -12.05 -7.11 -12.72
C LEU A 213 -11.92 -5.58 -12.78
N HIS A 214 -10.83 -4.97 -12.32
CA HIS A 214 -10.66 -3.51 -12.38
C HIS A 214 -9.18 -3.09 -12.37
N GLY A 215 -8.91 -1.83 -12.72
CA GLY A 215 -7.60 -1.18 -12.64
C GLY A 215 -7.13 -0.94 -11.20
N MET A 216 -6.01 -0.28 -10.99
CA MET A 216 -5.49 -0.05 -9.64
C MET A 216 -6.37 0.96 -8.88
N PRO A 217 -6.94 0.58 -7.71
CA PRO A 217 -7.73 1.51 -6.91
C PRO A 217 -6.92 2.72 -6.46
N TYR A 218 -7.60 3.85 -6.31
CA TYR A 218 -7.01 5.04 -5.72
C TYR A 218 -7.99 5.76 -4.79
N TRP A 219 -7.42 6.35 -3.75
CA TRP A 219 -8.12 7.15 -2.74
C TRP A 219 -8.58 8.48 -3.32
N PRO A 220 -9.54 9.19 -2.69
CA PRO A 220 -10.03 10.49 -3.19
C PRO A 220 -8.94 11.55 -3.33
N ASN A 221 -7.87 11.44 -2.53
CA ASN A 221 -6.69 12.30 -2.61
C ASN A 221 -5.71 11.93 -3.73
N GLY A 222 -6.01 10.92 -4.56
CA GLY A 222 -5.20 10.46 -5.68
C GLY A 222 -4.13 9.42 -5.33
N ALA A 223 -3.92 9.11 -4.04
CA ALA A 223 -2.97 8.07 -3.65
C ALA A 223 -3.45 6.70 -4.19
N ARG A 224 -2.58 5.93 -4.83
CA ARG A 224 -2.91 4.57 -5.26
C ARG A 224 -2.87 3.62 -4.09
N LEU A 225 -3.76 2.65 -4.07
CA LEU A 225 -3.74 1.57 -3.08
C LEU A 225 -2.51 0.69 -3.30
N THR A 226 -1.72 0.45 -2.26
CA THR A 226 -0.45 -0.29 -2.36
C THR A 226 -0.51 -1.71 -1.81
N SER A 227 -1.67 -2.18 -1.32
CA SER A 227 -1.80 -3.55 -0.81
C SER A 227 -1.65 -4.58 -1.93
N ILE A 228 -0.98 -5.69 -1.64
CA ILE A 228 -0.77 -6.77 -2.63
C ILE A 228 -2.06 -7.56 -2.87
N TYR A 229 -2.88 -7.67 -1.84
CA TYR A 229 -4.16 -8.38 -1.88
C TYR A 229 -5.34 -7.40 -1.95
N SER A 230 -6.33 -7.76 -2.76
CA SER A 230 -7.71 -7.29 -2.61
C SER A 230 -8.44 -8.15 -1.58
N GLY A 231 -9.74 -7.95 -1.39
CA GLY A 231 -10.56 -8.98 -0.75
C GLY A 231 -11.39 -9.84 -1.68
N GLY A 232 -10.93 -10.01 -2.92
CA GLY A 232 -11.55 -10.95 -3.83
C GLY A 232 -11.54 -10.46 -5.25
N CYS A 233 -11.54 -9.15 -5.49
CA CYS A 233 -11.44 -8.60 -6.83
C CYS A 233 -10.12 -8.97 -7.51
N VAL A 234 -10.15 -9.04 -8.84
CA VAL A 234 -8.96 -9.21 -9.68
C VAL A 234 -8.48 -7.82 -10.07
N ARG A 235 -7.32 -7.42 -9.54
CA ARG A 235 -6.70 -6.13 -9.86
C ARG A 235 -5.79 -6.28 -11.08
N LEU A 236 -5.89 -5.31 -11.97
CA LEU A 236 -5.10 -5.20 -13.19
C LEU A 236 -4.36 -3.85 -13.17
N PHE A 237 -3.25 -3.77 -13.90
CA PHE A 237 -2.64 -2.47 -14.22
C PHE A 237 -3.62 -1.65 -15.07
N ASP A 238 -3.64 -0.32 -14.96
CA ASP A 238 -4.69 0.50 -15.56
C ASP A 238 -4.79 0.36 -17.08
N ASP A 239 -3.65 0.22 -17.77
CA ASP A 239 -3.56 -0.01 -19.21
C ASP A 239 -4.10 -1.39 -19.61
N VAL A 240 -3.79 -2.41 -18.82
CA VAL A 240 -4.33 -3.77 -18.96
C VAL A 240 -5.84 -3.76 -18.70
N ALA A 241 -6.29 -3.13 -17.62
CA ALA A 241 -7.70 -3.02 -17.28
C ALA A 241 -8.50 -2.37 -18.39
N LYS A 242 -7.99 -1.26 -18.95
CA LYS A 242 -8.56 -0.60 -20.12
C LYS A 242 -8.64 -1.55 -21.33
N ALA A 243 -7.56 -2.25 -21.65
CA ALA A 243 -7.52 -3.16 -22.79
C ALA A 243 -8.53 -4.31 -22.65
N VAL A 244 -8.66 -4.89 -21.46
CA VAL A 244 -9.64 -5.95 -21.16
C VAL A 244 -11.06 -5.39 -21.21
N PHE A 245 -11.26 -4.19 -20.66
CA PHE A 245 -12.54 -3.49 -20.69
C PHE A 245 -13.00 -3.18 -22.11
N GLU A 246 -12.13 -2.69 -22.98
CA GLU A 246 -12.48 -2.38 -24.37
C GLU A 246 -12.72 -3.64 -25.22
N TRP A 247 -12.00 -4.73 -24.94
CA TRP A 247 -12.11 -5.98 -25.70
C TRP A 247 -13.35 -6.82 -25.36
N SER A 248 -13.82 -6.74 -24.11
CA SER A 248 -14.94 -7.55 -23.60
C SER A 248 -16.28 -6.83 -23.66
N GLU A 249 -17.35 -7.59 -23.86
CA GLU A 249 -18.73 -7.10 -23.81
C GLU A 249 -19.43 -7.58 -22.52
N ILE A 250 -20.55 -6.94 -22.15
CA ILE A 250 -21.46 -7.55 -21.16
C ILE A 250 -21.92 -8.89 -21.74
N GLY A 251 -21.77 -9.97 -20.98
CA GLY A 251 -21.97 -11.34 -21.49
C GLY A 251 -20.69 -12.12 -21.77
N THR A 252 -19.51 -11.48 -21.83
CA THR A 252 -18.24 -12.21 -21.96
C THR A 252 -18.00 -13.09 -20.72
N LYS A 253 -17.62 -14.35 -20.93
CA LYS A 253 -17.36 -15.29 -19.82
C LYS A 253 -16.05 -14.93 -19.10
N VAL A 254 -16.02 -15.15 -17.79
CA VAL A 254 -14.83 -15.00 -16.94
C VAL A 254 -14.60 -16.31 -16.22
N VAL A 255 -13.45 -16.94 -16.46
CA VAL A 255 -13.08 -18.24 -15.90
C VAL A 255 -11.93 -18.03 -14.92
N VAL A 256 -12.19 -18.24 -13.64
CA VAL A 256 -11.23 -17.97 -12.56
C VAL A 256 -10.80 -19.27 -11.91
N HIS A 257 -9.49 -19.51 -11.80
CA HIS A 257 -8.93 -20.77 -11.28
C HIS A 257 -7.50 -20.61 -10.74
N SER A 258 -7.05 -21.59 -9.97
CA SER A 258 -5.69 -21.65 -9.40
C SER A 258 -4.90 -22.88 -9.86
N THR A 259 -5.27 -23.49 -10.99
CA THR A 259 -4.52 -24.66 -11.49
C THR A 259 -3.22 -24.17 -12.14
N PRO A 260 -2.03 -24.59 -11.67
CA PRO A 260 -0.79 -24.29 -12.37
C PRO A 260 -0.85 -24.97 -13.74
N GLN A 261 -0.68 -24.21 -14.83
CA GLN A 261 -0.30 -24.84 -16.09
C GLN A 261 1.08 -25.47 -15.85
N ALA A 262 1.17 -26.80 -15.98
CA ALA A 262 2.36 -27.61 -15.72
C ALA A 262 3.55 -27.34 -16.67
N SER A 263 3.63 -26.16 -17.27
CA SER A 263 4.61 -25.79 -18.29
C SER A 263 5.15 -24.38 -18.06
N LEU A 264 5.59 -24.09 -16.84
CA LEU A 264 6.63 -23.09 -16.61
C LEU A 264 7.70 -23.83 -15.80
N VAL A 265 8.75 -24.27 -16.47
CA VAL A 265 10.00 -24.61 -15.79
C VAL A 265 10.42 -23.31 -15.13
N ALA A 266 10.06 -23.13 -13.86
CA ALA A 266 10.46 -21.95 -13.12
C ALA A 266 12.00 -21.94 -13.14
N PRO A 267 12.65 -20.80 -13.43
CA PRO A 267 14.10 -20.73 -13.42
C PRO A 267 14.61 -21.27 -12.08
N THR A 268 15.45 -22.30 -12.11
CA THR A 268 16.08 -22.84 -10.89
C THR A 268 17.23 -21.95 -10.41
N HIS A 269 17.63 -20.98 -11.24
CA HIS A 269 18.66 -20.00 -10.96
C HIS A 269 18.22 -18.64 -11.48
N LEU A 270 18.49 -17.60 -10.70
CA LEU A 270 18.28 -16.21 -11.07
C LEU A 270 19.62 -15.55 -11.37
N GLU A 271 19.66 -14.67 -12.34
CA GLU A 271 20.86 -13.92 -12.73
C GLU A 271 20.75 -12.46 -12.24
N ASP A 272 21.90 -11.81 -12.11
CA ASP A 272 21.96 -10.37 -11.85
C ASP A 272 21.20 -9.60 -12.95
N GLY A 273 20.33 -8.68 -12.55
CA GLY A 273 19.49 -7.90 -13.47
C GLY A 273 18.17 -8.57 -13.88
N ASP A 274 17.89 -9.80 -13.42
CA ASP A 274 16.59 -10.43 -13.70
C ASP A 274 15.43 -9.64 -13.10
N LEU A 275 14.37 -9.45 -13.90
CA LEU A 275 13.06 -9.06 -13.40
C LEU A 275 12.30 -10.32 -13.00
N VAL A 276 11.88 -10.40 -11.74
CA VAL A 276 11.28 -11.62 -11.18
C VAL A 276 10.01 -11.29 -10.40
N ARG A 277 9.08 -12.23 -10.36
CA ARG A 277 7.96 -12.23 -9.42
C ARG A 277 7.70 -13.65 -8.93
N GLU A 278 7.32 -13.80 -7.67
CA GLU A 278 6.94 -15.09 -7.12
C GLU A 278 5.52 -15.50 -7.56
N LEU A 279 5.24 -16.80 -7.64
CA LEU A 279 3.89 -17.33 -7.83
C LEU A 279 2.98 -16.75 -6.74
N GLY A 280 1.83 -16.21 -7.15
CA GLY A 280 0.88 -15.57 -6.26
C GLY A 280 1.25 -14.16 -5.73
N ASP A 281 2.47 -13.64 -5.96
CA ASP A 281 2.88 -12.28 -5.58
C ASP A 281 2.86 -11.35 -6.81
N PRO A 282 2.10 -10.24 -6.80
CA PRO A 282 2.08 -9.30 -7.92
C PRO A 282 3.33 -8.42 -8.02
N ARG A 283 4.14 -8.33 -6.97
CA ARG A 283 5.32 -7.45 -6.94
C ARG A 283 6.39 -7.97 -7.88
N VAL A 284 6.93 -7.05 -8.69
CA VAL A 284 8.07 -7.33 -9.56
C VAL A 284 9.33 -6.82 -8.88
N TYR A 285 10.33 -7.68 -8.77
CA TYR A 285 11.61 -7.36 -8.19
C TYR A 285 12.69 -7.36 -9.27
N LEU A 286 13.62 -6.42 -9.15
CA LEU A 286 14.91 -6.48 -9.84
C LEU A 286 15.90 -7.22 -8.94
N VAL A 287 16.50 -8.28 -9.46
CA VAL A 287 17.53 -9.07 -8.78
C VAL A 287 18.87 -8.37 -8.90
N LYS A 288 19.61 -8.28 -7.79
CA LYS A 288 21.04 -7.97 -7.78
C LYS A 288 21.81 -9.06 -7.05
N GLN A 289 22.87 -9.57 -7.66
CA GLN A 289 23.76 -10.56 -7.06
C GLN A 289 25.21 -10.06 -7.10
N VAL A 290 25.87 -10.06 -5.94
CA VAL A 290 27.28 -9.68 -5.81
C VAL A 290 27.97 -10.74 -4.97
N ASP A 291 28.85 -11.52 -5.60
CA ASP A 291 29.45 -12.73 -5.02
C ASP A 291 28.37 -13.69 -4.46
N ALA A 292 28.39 -13.95 -3.15
CA ALA A 292 27.39 -14.78 -2.47
C ALA A 292 26.15 -13.98 -1.99
N LYS A 293 26.15 -12.65 -2.12
CA LYS A 293 25.10 -11.77 -1.60
C LYS A 293 23.97 -11.65 -2.61
N ARG A 294 22.74 -11.66 -2.11
CA ARG A 294 21.52 -11.65 -2.89
C ARG A 294 20.61 -10.52 -2.43
N PHE A 295 20.31 -9.61 -3.33
CA PHE A 295 19.44 -8.47 -3.09
C PHE A 295 18.29 -8.47 -4.09
N LYS A 296 17.17 -7.92 -3.67
CA LYS A 296 16.03 -7.65 -4.55
C LYS A 296 15.52 -6.24 -4.33
N ARG A 297 15.10 -5.55 -5.38
CA ARG A 297 14.49 -4.22 -5.27
C ARG A 297 13.11 -4.21 -5.90
N HIS A 298 12.11 -3.77 -5.16
CA HIS A 298 10.73 -3.69 -5.67
C HIS A 298 10.62 -2.63 -6.77
N ILE A 299 10.08 -3.01 -7.92
CA ILE A 299 9.83 -2.14 -9.07
C ILE A 299 8.40 -1.62 -9.01
N LEU A 300 8.24 -0.32 -8.79
CA LEU A 300 6.95 0.32 -8.54
C LEU A 300 6.19 0.73 -9.81
N THR A 301 6.81 0.64 -10.98
CA THR A 301 6.17 1.05 -12.25
C THR A 301 6.79 0.34 -13.46
N ASP A 302 5.97 0.05 -14.46
CA ASP A 302 6.35 -0.47 -15.77
C ASP A 302 6.97 0.60 -16.69
N LYS A 303 6.87 1.90 -16.33
CA LYS A 303 7.55 3.01 -17.02
C LYS A 303 9.07 2.86 -17.08
N MET A 304 9.63 1.94 -16.30
CA MET A 304 11.01 1.47 -16.45
C MET A 304 11.37 1.17 -17.91
N GLN A 305 10.45 0.62 -18.71
CA GLN A 305 10.72 0.35 -20.14
C GLN A 305 10.92 1.60 -21.02
N GLU A 306 10.53 2.78 -20.53
CA GLU A 306 10.76 4.06 -21.21
C GLU A 306 12.15 4.64 -20.89
N TRP A 307 12.67 4.33 -19.69
CA TRP A 307 13.97 4.83 -19.21
C TRP A 307 15.10 3.85 -19.47
N TYR A 308 14.77 2.55 -19.56
CA TYR A 308 15.66 1.45 -19.85
C TYR A 308 15.13 0.72 -21.09
N PRO A 309 15.54 1.14 -22.30
CA PRO A 309 14.99 0.59 -23.55
C PRO A 309 15.15 -0.92 -23.68
N HIS A 310 16.21 -1.48 -23.08
CA HIS A 310 16.46 -2.91 -23.05
C HIS A 310 15.43 -3.68 -22.21
N LEU A 311 14.57 -3.03 -21.43
CA LEU A 311 13.48 -3.69 -20.70
C LEU A 311 12.19 -3.78 -21.53
N LYS A 312 12.10 -3.13 -22.69
CA LYS A 312 10.89 -3.15 -23.51
C LYS A 312 10.77 -4.46 -24.33
N PRO A 313 9.57 -5.08 -24.42
CA PRO A 313 8.38 -4.85 -23.59
C PRO A 313 8.60 -5.38 -22.16
N PHE A 314 8.15 -4.62 -21.14
CA PHE A 314 8.45 -4.89 -19.74
C PHE A 314 7.98 -6.27 -19.26
N PHE A 315 6.67 -6.52 -19.33
CA PHE A 315 6.06 -7.70 -18.72
C PHE A 315 6.53 -9.04 -19.30
N PRO A 316 6.77 -9.20 -20.62
CA PRO A 316 7.34 -10.43 -21.17
C PRO A 316 8.74 -10.79 -20.64
N LYS A 317 9.46 -9.85 -20.01
CA LYS A 317 10.78 -10.09 -19.41
C LYS A 317 10.72 -10.47 -17.93
N VAL A 318 9.54 -10.38 -17.30
CA VAL A 318 9.35 -10.75 -15.90
C VAL A 318 9.29 -12.28 -15.79
N LYS A 319 10.30 -12.87 -15.16
CA LYS A 319 10.36 -14.31 -14.84
C LYS A 319 9.41 -14.61 -13.67
N ILE A 320 8.65 -15.69 -13.79
CA ILE A 320 7.80 -16.19 -12.71
C ILE A 320 8.57 -17.30 -11.99
N VAL A 321 8.78 -17.14 -10.69
CA VAL A 321 9.51 -18.09 -9.84
C VAL A 321 8.59 -18.70 -8.77
N PRO A 322 8.93 -19.85 -8.16
CA PRO A 322 8.11 -20.44 -7.11
C PRO A 322 7.97 -19.52 -5.90
N GLN A 323 6.86 -19.62 -5.18
CA GLN A 323 6.65 -18.87 -3.94
C GLN A 323 7.75 -19.22 -2.92
N GLY A 324 8.32 -18.19 -2.28
CA GLY A 324 9.40 -18.33 -1.30
C GLY A 324 10.81 -18.44 -1.87
N MET A 325 10.99 -18.49 -3.20
CA MET A 325 12.33 -18.52 -3.82
C MET A 325 13.16 -17.26 -3.52
N LEU A 326 12.52 -16.13 -3.24
CA LEU A 326 13.16 -14.86 -2.92
C LEU A 326 13.21 -14.58 -1.41
N ALA A 327 12.89 -15.56 -0.56
CA ALA A 327 12.82 -15.36 0.89
C ALA A 327 14.19 -15.07 1.52
N ASP A 328 15.28 -15.55 0.92
CA ASP A 328 16.67 -15.32 1.34
C ASP A 328 17.30 -14.05 0.72
N TYR A 329 16.59 -13.35 -0.16
CA TYR A 329 17.05 -12.10 -0.77
C TYR A 329 16.75 -10.92 0.15
N ILE A 330 17.77 -10.10 0.41
CA ILE A 330 17.61 -8.83 1.15
C ILE A 330 16.85 -7.84 0.26
N GLU A 331 15.71 -7.36 0.73
CA GLU A 331 14.92 -6.35 0.01
C GLU A 331 15.51 -4.95 0.23
N SER A 332 16.16 -4.44 -0.82
CA SER A 332 16.75 -3.10 -0.85
C SER A 332 15.71 -2.03 -1.12
N ARG A 333 15.83 -0.93 -0.37
CA ARG A 333 15.08 0.32 -0.58
C ARG A 333 15.97 1.46 -1.05
N TRP A 334 17.25 1.19 -1.30
CA TRP A 334 18.27 2.24 -1.48
C TRP A 334 18.70 2.37 -2.92
N VAL A 335 18.76 3.61 -3.40
CA VAL A 335 19.21 3.94 -4.76
C VAL A 335 20.17 5.12 -4.76
N ARG A 336 21.02 5.17 -5.78
CA ARG A 336 21.86 6.32 -6.12
C ARG A 336 22.04 6.43 -7.63
N THR A 337 22.48 7.59 -8.12
CA THR A 337 22.94 7.71 -9.51
C THR A 337 24.35 7.16 -9.67
N ASP A 338 24.80 7.00 -10.91
CA ASP A 338 26.15 6.56 -11.28
C ASP A 338 27.23 7.65 -11.08
N GLN A 339 26.84 8.84 -10.63
CA GLN A 339 27.73 9.95 -10.36
C GLN A 339 28.64 9.66 -9.16
N THR A 340 29.88 10.14 -9.24
CA THR A 340 30.80 10.11 -8.09
C THR A 340 30.21 10.95 -6.95
N ASP A 341 30.21 10.42 -5.74
CA ASP A 341 29.61 11.03 -4.54
C ASP A 341 28.09 11.30 -4.62
N ALA A 342 27.37 10.53 -5.45
CA ALA A 342 25.92 10.60 -5.54
C ALA A 342 25.24 10.44 -4.16
N ALA A 343 24.25 11.30 -3.91
CA ALA A 343 23.39 11.18 -2.75
C ALA A 343 22.64 9.84 -2.78
N ILE A 344 22.48 9.23 -1.60
CA ILE A 344 21.67 8.02 -1.45
C ILE A 344 20.22 8.43 -1.14
N TYR A 345 19.28 7.73 -1.74
CA TYR A 345 17.85 7.92 -1.52
C TYR A 345 17.21 6.61 -1.05
N GLU A 346 16.28 6.72 -0.11
CA GLU A 346 15.33 5.67 0.21
C GLU A 346 14.11 5.79 -0.70
N ILE A 347 13.74 4.72 -1.41
CA ILE A 347 12.47 4.63 -2.12
C ILE A 347 11.53 3.78 -1.28
N ILE A 348 10.43 4.37 -0.83
CA ILE A 348 9.39 3.66 -0.08
C ILE A 348 8.25 3.21 -1.01
N ALA A 349 7.42 2.31 -0.53
CA ALA A 349 6.41 1.61 -1.34
C ALA A 349 5.34 2.53 -1.98
N ASP A 350 5.16 3.75 -1.48
CA ASP A 350 4.23 4.74 -2.05
C ASP A 350 4.81 5.52 -3.25
N GLY A 351 6.07 5.25 -3.63
CA GLY A 351 6.76 5.95 -4.71
C GLY A 351 7.40 7.28 -4.30
N THR A 352 7.55 7.54 -3.00
CA THR A 352 8.30 8.67 -2.47
C THR A 352 9.78 8.32 -2.33
N LYS A 353 10.67 9.20 -2.80
CA LYS A 353 12.11 9.16 -2.56
C LYS A 353 12.49 10.09 -1.41
N HIS A 354 13.17 9.58 -0.41
CA HIS A 354 13.70 10.37 0.70
C HIS A 354 15.21 10.54 0.55
N PRO A 355 15.73 11.77 0.40
CA PRO A 355 17.17 12.01 0.41
C PRO A 355 17.75 11.64 1.78
N MET A 356 18.92 11.03 1.79
CA MET A 356 19.58 10.62 3.03
C MET A 356 20.76 11.52 3.37
N THR A 357 20.96 11.79 4.66
CA THR A 357 22.12 12.50 5.19
C THR A 357 22.76 11.73 6.33
N CYS A 358 24.09 11.80 6.42
CA CYS A 358 24.89 11.15 7.46
C CYS A 358 25.84 12.18 8.08
N GLY A 359 25.34 12.92 9.06
CA GLY A 359 25.98 14.15 9.49
C GLY A 359 26.00 15.18 8.36
N ASN A 360 27.19 15.64 7.96
CA ASN A 360 27.33 16.71 6.95
C ASN A 360 27.47 16.21 5.50
N THR A 361 27.28 14.91 5.23
CA THR A 361 27.40 14.34 3.88
C THR A 361 26.11 13.67 3.42
N THR A 362 25.87 13.67 2.11
CA THR A 362 24.80 12.92 1.42
C THR A 362 25.30 11.59 0.84
N ASN A 363 26.62 11.44 0.66
CA ASN A 363 27.26 10.17 0.35
C ASN A 363 27.48 9.41 1.67
N CYS A 364 26.50 8.57 2.00
CA CYS A 364 26.42 7.84 3.26
C CYS A 364 27.17 6.49 3.27
N ASN A 365 28.03 6.18 2.28
CA ASN A 365 28.70 4.88 2.22
C ASN A 365 29.42 4.48 3.52
N GLY A 366 30.08 5.43 4.19
CA GLY A 366 30.76 5.16 5.47
C GLY A 366 29.82 4.91 6.65
N ALA A 367 28.56 5.36 6.56
CA ALA A 367 27.55 5.09 7.57
C ALA A 367 26.96 3.68 7.43
N TRP A 368 26.86 3.14 6.21
CA TRP A 368 26.32 1.79 5.96
C TRP A 368 27.03 0.72 6.80
N THR A 369 28.37 0.73 6.79
CA THR A 369 29.17 -0.19 7.60
C THR A 369 28.90 -0.02 9.10
N ALA A 370 28.65 1.20 9.58
CA ALA A 370 28.34 1.47 10.98
C ALA A 370 26.94 0.96 11.39
N TYR A 371 25.99 0.82 10.47
CA TYR A 371 24.70 0.17 10.74
C TYR A 371 24.71 -1.34 10.49
N GLY A 372 25.86 -1.90 10.08
CA GLY A 372 25.94 -3.30 9.63
C GLY A 372 25.21 -3.56 8.32
N TRP A 373 24.91 -2.52 7.54
CA TRP A 373 24.31 -2.62 6.22
C TRP A 373 25.37 -2.79 5.14
N ASP A 374 25.00 -3.48 4.07
CA ASP A 374 25.90 -3.77 2.96
C ASP A 374 25.81 -2.67 1.91
N ALA A 375 26.94 -2.05 1.54
CA ALA A 375 26.94 -1.03 0.49
C ALA A 375 26.48 -1.59 -0.86
N GLU A 376 26.61 -2.91 -1.07
CA GLU A 376 26.09 -3.59 -2.25
C GLU A 376 24.57 -3.70 -2.29
N GLU A 377 23.87 -3.37 -1.20
CA GLU A 377 22.42 -3.24 -1.21
C GLU A 377 21.95 -2.06 -2.08
N ILE A 378 22.81 -1.05 -2.31
CA ILE A 378 22.43 0.16 -3.04
C ILE A 378 22.38 -0.11 -4.55
N TYR A 379 21.24 0.18 -5.16
CA TYR A 379 21.04 0.07 -6.61
C TYR A 379 21.46 1.35 -7.32
N THR A 380 22.10 1.20 -8.48
CA THR A 380 22.41 2.34 -9.36
C THR A 380 21.23 2.56 -10.31
N VAL A 381 20.74 3.79 -10.39
CA VAL A 381 19.61 4.19 -11.25
C VAL A 381 19.99 5.38 -12.11
N ASN A 382 19.32 5.55 -13.25
CA ASN A 382 19.47 6.76 -14.04
C ASN A 382 18.65 7.93 -13.47
N GLU A 383 18.94 9.15 -13.94
CA GLU A 383 18.25 10.36 -13.48
C GLU A 383 16.75 10.36 -13.82
N ARG A 384 16.33 9.72 -14.91
CA ARG A 384 14.91 9.68 -15.31
C ARG A 384 14.07 8.89 -14.31
N GLU A 385 14.56 7.71 -13.91
CA GLU A 385 13.95 6.90 -12.84
C GLU A 385 13.95 7.67 -11.53
N LEU A 386 15.11 8.22 -11.12
CA LEU A 386 15.19 8.95 -9.86
C LEU A 386 14.21 10.13 -9.84
N ASN A 387 14.08 10.89 -10.92
CA ASN A 387 13.20 12.06 -11.03
C ASN A 387 11.71 11.72 -11.18
N PHE A 388 11.36 10.47 -11.46
CA PHE A 388 9.97 10.03 -11.49
C PHE A 388 9.34 10.01 -10.09
N TYR A 389 10.11 9.63 -9.07
CA TYR A 389 9.61 9.52 -7.70
C TYR A 389 9.38 10.88 -7.06
N LYS A 390 8.30 10.98 -6.26
CA LYS A 390 7.99 12.18 -5.47
C LYS A 390 9.07 12.40 -4.42
N THR A 391 9.63 13.60 -4.31
CA THR A 391 10.61 13.89 -3.26
C THR A 391 9.92 14.07 -1.91
N GLY A 392 10.34 13.28 -0.93
CA GLY A 392 9.92 13.37 0.47
C GLY A 392 10.87 14.23 1.32
N HIS A 393 10.69 14.16 2.63
CA HIS A 393 11.58 14.82 3.60
C HIS A 393 12.96 14.14 3.64
N VAL A 394 13.98 14.87 4.10
CA VAL A 394 15.33 14.33 4.31
C VAL A 394 15.32 13.41 5.53
N VAL A 395 15.92 12.22 5.38
CA VAL A 395 16.12 11.25 6.46
C VAL A 395 17.57 11.33 6.92
N GLU A 396 17.77 11.76 8.16
CA GLU A 396 19.08 11.76 8.79
C GLU A 396 19.35 10.38 9.41
N LEU A 397 20.45 9.74 9.01
CA LEU A 397 20.96 8.56 9.67
C LEU A 397 21.69 9.01 10.96
N GLU A 398 20.92 9.09 12.05
CA GLU A 398 21.46 9.40 13.38
C GLU A 398 22.36 8.27 13.88
N ARG A 399 23.65 8.58 14.11
CA ARG A 399 24.73 7.69 14.60
C ARG A 399 24.43 6.97 15.95
N ALA A 400 23.22 7.02 16.48
CA ALA A 400 22.89 6.68 17.86
C ALA A 400 23.02 5.17 18.17
N SER A 401 23.98 4.90 19.07
CA SER A 401 24.27 3.69 19.86
C SER A 401 24.79 2.43 19.16
N LEU A 402 25.92 2.55 18.46
CA LEU A 402 26.97 1.54 18.65
C LEU A 402 27.72 1.86 19.95
N ALA A 403 27.18 1.40 21.08
CA ALA A 403 28.05 1.07 22.21
C ALA A 403 28.72 -0.28 21.90
N PRO A 404 30.00 -0.48 22.29
CA PRO A 404 30.73 -1.71 22.01
C PRO A 404 30.06 -2.97 22.57
#